data_AF-A0A6H0XXT5-F1
#
_entry.id   AF-A0A6H0XXT5-F1
#
_cell.length_a   1.000
_cell.length_b   1.000
_cell.length_c   1.000
_cell.angle_alpha   90.00
_cell.angle_beta   90.00
_cell.angle_gamma   90.00
#
_symmetry.space_group_name_H-M   'P 1'
#
loop_
_entity.id
_entity.type
_entity.pdbx_description
1 polymer ?
#
loop_
_entity_poly.entity_id
_entity_poly.type
_entity_poly.pdbx_seq_one_letter_code
_entity_poly.pdbx_strand_id
1 'polypeptide(L)'
;MSITIIDLTMDTPPPLTPGIEHPATIDLTASTPMSVTRSKKDCEICYENKAINTFPLCPHANAGSHARLACIKCWKAHINAAIKDGNLDNAKCLYCEHTLTPSEIRKLLTKPDFNKWLDQAAKTCMERSEEFIACPSATCSWGCYMDKDSNGNIFTCKLCAMRYCTECKVPMHEGMTCEEHAARKAQLELENDASIITVKATTKQCPKCHARIEKNHGCDHMRCTKCKHEFCWECFANYKGSRGIAVVGNNMHEPKCKYHTNRLPQLQ
;
A
#
# COMPACT_ATOMS: atom_id res chain seq x y z
N MET A 1 -10.17 40.51 36.19
CA MET A 1 -9.42 39.80 37.26
C MET A 1 -8.20 39.19 36.62
N SER A 2 -7.06 39.39 37.26
CA SER A 2 -5.71 39.38 36.69
C SER A 2 -5.23 38.00 36.26
N ILE A 3 -4.53 37.94 35.12
CA ILE A 3 -3.82 36.76 34.62
C ILE A 3 -2.45 36.72 35.29
N THR A 4 -2.21 35.69 36.11
CA THR A 4 -0.89 35.41 36.69
C THR A 4 -0.13 34.49 35.74
N ILE A 5 0.96 34.99 35.16
CA ILE A 5 1.94 34.23 34.38
C ILE A 5 2.76 33.40 35.38
N ILE A 6 2.79 32.08 35.20
CA ILE A 6 3.65 31.17 35.98
C ILE A 6 4.92 30.95 35.16
N ASP A 7 6.01 31.52 35.67
CA ASP A 7 7.37 31.44 35.16
C ASP A 7 7.93 30.04 35.44
N LEU A 8 8.25 29.27 34.39
CA LEU A 8 8.91 27.96 34.53
C LEU A 8 10.43 28.18 34.42
N THR A 9 11.05 28.43 35.57
CA THR A 9 12.51 28.51 35.73
C THR A 9 13.15 27.17 35.37
N MET A 10 14.19 27.24 34.54
CA MET A 10 15.00 26.11 34.11
C MET A 10 15.90 25.63 35.26
N ASP A 11 15.78 24.36 35.65
CA ASP A 11 16.70 23.71 36.58
C ASP A 11 18.05 23.43 35.91
N THR A 12 19.10 24.06 36.44
CA THR A 12 20.51 23.77 36.15
C THR A 12 20.98 22.49 36.87
N PRO A 13 21.72 21.59 36.21
CA PRO A 13 22.26 20.39 36.86
C PRO A 13 23.50 20.70 37.75
N PRO A 14 23.69 19.96 38.85
CA PRO A 14 24.79 20.16 39.79
C PRO A 14 26.17 19.67 39.26
N PRO A 15 27.28 20.16 39.84
CA PRO A 15 28.63 19.95 39.32
C PRO A 15 29.20 18.54 39.58
N LEU A 16 30.07 18.10 38.66
CA LEU A 16 30.84 16.87 38.69
C LEU A 16 31.95 16.95 39.77
N THR A 17 32.05 15.92 40.61
CA THR A 17 33.18 15.73 41.55
C THR A 17 34.33 14.94 40.92
N PRO A 18 35.58 15.12 41.39
CA PRO A 18 36.78 14.58 40.76
C PRO A 18 37.26 13.25 41.36
N GLY A 19 37.84 12.41 40.49
CA GLY A 19 39.04 11.60 40.77
C GLY A 19 38.90 10.39 41.70
N ILE A 20 38.85 9.18 41.12
CA ILE A 20 39.37 7.96 41.75
C ILE A 20 40.17 7.17 40.69
N GLU A 21 41.49 7.37 40.76
CA GLU A 21 42.62 6.44 40.64
C GLU A 21 42.45 5.12 39.85
N HIS A 22 43.27 5.00 38.80
CA HIS A 22 43.51 3.79 38.01
C HIS A 22 44.35 2.76 38.79
N PRO A 23 44.13 1.45 38.55
CA PRO A 23 45.21 0.48 38.66
C PRO A 23 45.54 -0.18 37.30
N ALA A 24 46.84 -0.23 37.06
CA ALA A 24 47.61 -1.22 36.32
C ALA A 24 47.31 -1.48 34.83
N THR A 25 48.26 -1.00 34.02
CA THR A 25 48.60 -1.39 32.65
C THR A 25 48.65 -2.92 32.49
N ILE A 26 47.83 -3.47 31.60
CA ILE A 26 47.99 -4.83 31.07
C ILE A 26 48.76 -4.75 29.75
N ASP A 27 49.90 -5.45 29.75
CA ASP A 27 50.89 -5.57 28.68
C ASP A 27 50.28 -6.18 27.40
N LEU A 28 50.34 -5.41 26.30
CA LEU A 28 49.95 -5.82 24.95
C LEU A 28 51.14 -6.53 24.25
N THR A 29 51.47 -7.75 24.65
CA THR A 29 52.47 -8.54 23.90
C THR A 29 52.18 -10.05 23.88
N ALA A 30 51.09 -10.47 23.22
CA ALA A 30 51.00 -11.77 22.53
C ALA A 30 49.65 -11.90 21.79
N SER A 31 49.57 -11.42 20.55
CA SER A 31 48.44 -11.73 19.66
C SER A 31 48.83 -12.87 18.72
N THR A 32 48.62 -14.10 19.16
CA THR A 32 48.56 -15.26 18.28
C THR A 32 47.37 -15.07 17.31
N PRO A 33 47.51 -15.24 15.99
CA PRO A 33 46.37 -15.11 15.09
C PRO A 33 45.40 -16.27 15.34
N MET A 34 44.29 -16.00 16.04
CA MET A 34 43.18 -16.95 16.11
C MET A 34 42.59 -17.09 14.70
N SER A 35 42.92 -18.18 14.04
CA SER A 35 42.28 -18.64 12.82
C SER A 35 40.80 -18.88 13.11
N VAL A 36 39.95 -17.88 12.84
CA VAL A 36 38.50 -18.01 12.92
C VAL A 36 38.05 -18.89 11.75
N THR A 37 38.05 -20.21 11.95
CA THR A 37 37.36 -21.13 11.06
C THR A 37 35.89 -20.73 11.04
N ARG A 38 35.43 -20.16 9.92
CA ARG A 38 34.05 -19.71 9.71
C ARG A 38 33.15 -20.94 9.55
N SER A 39 32.81 -21.60 10.67
CA SER A 39 31.92 -22.76 10.67
C SER A 39 30.58 -22.39 10.04
N LYS A 40 30.11 -23.22 9.11
CA LYS A 40 28.81 -23.08 8.43
C LYS A 40 27.91 -24.27 8.79
N LYS A 41 26.59 -24.09 8.72
CA LYS A 41 25.59 -25.15 8.87
C LYS A 41 24.35 -24.84 8.02
N ASP A 42 23.53 -25.85 7.80
CA ASP A 42 22.26 -25.70 7.10
C ASP A 42 21.17 -25.22 8.06
N CYS A 43 20.28 -24.37 7.54
CA CYS A 43 19.08 -23.90 8.23
C CYS A 43 17.95 -24.93 8.11
N GLU A 44 17.30 -25.32 9.20
CA GLU A 44 16.21 -26.32 9.14
C GLU A 44 14.92 -25.81 8.48
N ILE A 45 14.80 -24.50 8.27
CA ILE A 45 13.60 -23.89 7.68
C ILE A 45 13.79 -23.62 6.19
N CYS A 46 14.90 -22.99 5.80
CA CYS A 46 15.15 -22.64 4.40
C CYS A 46 16.16 -23.55 3.70
N TYR A 47 16.76 -24.50 4.42
CA TYR A 47 17.74 -25.48 3.91
C TYR A 47 19.00 -24.87 3.26
N GLU A 48 19.26 -23.59 3.49
CA GLU A 48 20.46 -22.92 2.99
C GLU A 48 21.66 -23.08 3.94
N ASN A 49 22.84 -23.38 3.38
CA ASN A 49 24.11 -23.41 4.10
C ASN A 49 24.59 -21.99 4.43
N LYS A 50 24.66 -21.65 5.71
CA LYS A 50 25.01 -20.30 6.18
C LYS A 50 26.05 -20.32 7.28
N ALA A 51 26.76 -19.20 7.44
CA ALA A 51 27.71 -19.02 8.53
C ALA A 51 27.01 -19.08 9.89
N ILE A 52 27.64 -19.75 10.87
CA ILE A 52 27.04 -20.02 12.19
C ILE A 52 26.64 -18.76 12.96
N ASN A 53 27.29 -17.62 12.68
CA ASN A 53 26.97 -16.31 13.27
C ASN A 53 25.67 -15.69 12.72
N THR A 54 25.09 -16.25 11.66
CA THR A 54 23.77 -15.87 11.13
C THR A 54 22.62 -16.64 11.78
N PHE A 55 22.93 -17.44 12.79
CA PHE A 55 21.99 -18.19 13.60
C PHE A 55 22.00 -17.61 15.03
N PRO A 56 20.83 -17.34 15.63
CA PRO A 56 20.78 -16.84 16.99
C PRO A 56 21.34 -17.90 17.96
N LEU A 57 22.22 -17.45 18.87
CA LEU A 57 22.78 -18.27 19.94
C LEU A 57 21.70 -18.86 20.84
N CYS A 58 20.65 -18.10 21.12
CA CYS A 58 19.50 -18.52 21.91
C CYS A 58 18.31 -17.61 21.53
N PRO A 59 17.21 -18.13 20.95
CA PRO A 59 16.05 -17.29 20.61
C PRO A 59 15.27 -16.78 21.83
N HIS A 60 15.36 -17.46 22.98
CA HIS A 60 14.79 -17.06 24.28
C HIS A 60 15.54 -17.74 25.43
N ALA A 61 15.34 -17.33 26.69
CA ALA A 61 16.19 -17.74 27.83
C ALA A 61 16.43 -19.26 28.01
N ASN A 62 15.46 -20.12 27.62
CA ASN A 62 15.51 -21.58 27.80
C ASN A 62 15.57 -22.37 26.48
N ALA A 63 16.17 -21.80 25.43
CA ALA A 63 16.14 -22.37 24.08
C ALA A 63 17.31 -23.30 23.73
N GLY A 64 18.00 -23.87 24.71
CA GLY A 64 19.20 -24.70 24.48
C GLY A 64 18.98 -25.87 23.51
N SER A 65 17.80 -26.50 23.54
CA SER A 65 17.44 -27.64 22.67
C SER A 65 17.16 -27.27 21.21
N HIS A 66 16.95 -25.99 20.92
CA HIS A 66 16.64 -25.48 19.57
C HIS A 66 17.46 -24.22 19.24
N ALA A 67 18.60 -24.07 19.90
CA ALA A 67 19.58 -23.06 19.62
C ALA A 67 20.17 -23.28 18.22
N ARG A 68 20.34 -22.19 17.48
CA ARG A 68 20.91 -22.18 16.13
C ARG A 68 20.24 -23.11 15.10
N LEU A 69 19.01 -23.58 15.28
CA LEU A 69 18.34 -24.45 14.28
C LEU A 69 17.87 -23.68 13.03
N ALA A 70 17.30 -22.49 13.24
CA ALA A 70 16.87 -21.58 12.17
C ALA A 70 17.77 -20.33 12.08
N CYS A 71 18.01 -19.87 10.85
CA CYS A 71 18.75 -18.63 10.62
C CYS A 71 17.94 -17.38 10.97
N ILE A 72 18.61 -16.26 11.24
CA ILE A 72 17.98 -14.97 11.58
C ILE A 72 16.97 -14.51 10.52
N LYS A 73 17.19 -14.81 9.24
CA LYS A 73 16.23 -14.45 8.17
C LYS A 73 14.89 -15.15 8.35
N CYS A 74 14.89 -16.44 8.71
CA CYS A 74 13.68 -17.21 8.94
C CYS A 74 12.94 -16.73 10.19
N TRP A 75 13.68 -16.44 11.26
CA TRP A 75 13.12 -15.80 12.46
C TRP A 75 12.46 -14.46 12.16
N LYS A 76 13.15 -13.59 11.40
CA LYS A 76 12.60 -12.31 10.97
C LYS A 76 11.34 -12.48 10.14
N ALA A 77 11.32 -13.42 9.20
CA ALA A 77 10.14 -13.69 8.38
C ALA A 77 8.94 -14.14 9.23
N HIS A 78 9.17 -15.05 10.17
CA HIS A 78 8.16 -15.55 11.12
C HIS A 78 7.57 -14.43 11.98
N ILE A 79 8.42 -13.64 12.63
CA ILE A 79 7.98 -12.53 13.48
C ILE A 79 7.23 -11.48 12.65
N ASN A 80 7.72 -11.16 11.45
CA ASN A 80 7.05 -10.22 10.55
C ASN A 80 5.69 -10.73 10.04
N ALA A 81 5.50 -12.05 9.91
CA ALA A 81 4.19 -12.61 9.58
C ALA A 81 3.19 -12.39 10.73
N ALA A 82 3.59 -12.64 11.98
CA ALA A 82 2.76 -12.35 13.15
C ALA A 82 2.36 -10.86 13.26
N ILE A 83 3.27 -9.94 12.90
CA ILE A 83 2.97 -8.49 12.78
C ILE A 83 1.89 -8.25 11.73
N LYS A 84 2.05 -8.84 10.54
CA LYS A 84 1.15 -8.62 9.40
C LYS A 84 -0.26 -9.14 9.69
N ASP A 85 -0.37 -10.23 10.42
CA ASP A 85 -1.65 -10.85 10.79
C ASP A 85 -2.34 -10.11 11.95
N GLY A 86 -1.70 -9.08 12.54
CA GLY A 86 -2.25 -8.26 13.61
C GLY A 86 -2.36 -8.96 14.96
N ASN A 87 -1.91 -10.22 15.06
CA ASN A 87 -1.94 -11.02 16.27
C ASN A 87 -0.52 -11.17 16.83
N LEU A 88 -0.18 -10.30 17.79
CA LEU A 88 1.14 -10.31 18.43
C LEU A 88 1.37 -11.54 19.30
N ASP A 89 0.31 -12.21 19.77
CA ASP A 89 0.43 -13.45 20.55
C ASP A 89 1.02 -14.59 19.70
N ASN A 90 1.02 -14.46 18.37
CA ASN A 90 1.66 -15.38 17.44
C ASN A 90 3.17 -15.14 17.28
N ALA A 91 3.74 -14.13 17.92
CA ALA A 91 5.20 -13.93 17.98
C ALA A 91 5.86 -14.94 18.93
N LYS A 92 5.66 -16.23 18.67
CA LYS A 92 6.19 -17.36 19.44
C LYS A 92 7.51 -17.87 18.87
N CYS A 93 8.20 -18.67 19.66
CA CYS A 93 9.32 -19.48 19.19
C CYS A 93 8.89 -20.38 18.02
N LEU A 94 9.73 -20.53 17.00
CA LEU A 94 9.51 -21.42 15.85
C LEU A 94 9.43 -22.91 16.20
N TYR A 95 9.88 -23.28 17.40
CA TYR A 95 10.07 -24.68 17.81
C TYR A 95 9.37 -25.03 19.13
N CYS A 96 8.78 -24.05 19.82
CA CYS A 96 8.05 -24.28 21.08
C CYS A 96 6.99 -23.20 21.33
N GLU A 97 6.15 -23.40 22.34
CA GLU A 97 5.03 -22.51 22.65
C GLU A 97 5.41 -21.21 23.39
N HIS A 98 6.70 -20.91 23.56
CA HIS A 98 7.15 -19.71 24.26
C HIS A 98 6.84 -18.44 23.45
N THR A 99 6.05 -17.54 24.02
CA THR A 99 5.83 -16.18 23.48
C THR A 99 7.07 -15.33 23.70
N LEU A 100 7.62 -14.78 22.62
CA LEU A 100 8.85 -14.01 22.68
C LEU A 100 8.60 -12.64 23.33
N THR A 101 9.46 -12.29 24.28
CA THR A 101 9.44 -10.96 24.90
C THR A 101 9.99 -9.88 23.95
N PRO A 102 9.68 -8.59 24.15
CA PRO A 102 10.27 -7.50 23.35
C PRO A 102 11.81 -7.54 23.31
N SER A 103 12.44 -7.91 24.43
CA SER A 103 13.90 -8.04 24.55
C SER A 103 14.47 -9.22 23.74
N GLU A 104 13.71 -10.30 23.57
CA GLU A 104 14.08 -11.45 22.75
C GLU A 104 13.89 -11.14 21.27
N ILE A 105 12.76 -10.52 20.90
CA ILE A 105 12.47 -10.07 19.53
C ILE A 105 13.54 -9.08 19.05
N ARG A 106 13.99 -8.16 19.91
CA ARG A 106 15.07 -7.21 19.59
C ARG A 106 16.39 -7.88 19.19
N LYS A 107 16.66 -9.10 19.67
CA LYS A 107 17.87 -9.87 19.31
C LYS A 107 17.72 -10.55 17.94
N LEU A 108 16.50 -10.74 17.47
CA LEU A 108 16.16 -11.47 16.24
C LEU A 108 15.89 -10.56 15.05
N LEU A 109 15.60 -9.28 15.31
CA LEU A 109 15.27 -8.28 14.29
C LEU A 109 16.38 -7.24 14.12
N THR A 110 16.43 -6.62 12.94
CA THR A 110 17.24 -5.41 12.76
C THR A 110 16.55 -4.22 13.44
N LYS A 111 17.30 -3.16 13.79
CA LYS A 111 16.72 -1.97 14.43
C LYS A 111 15.51 -1.39 13.68
N PRO A 112 15.52 -1.23 12.34
CA PRO A 112 14.33 -0.80 11.60
C PRO A 112 13.13 -1.73 11.71
N ASP A 113 13.33 -3.06 11.65
CA ASP A 113 12.22 -4.01 11.78
C ASP A 113 11.67 -4.05 13.20
N PHE A 114 12.55 -3.94 14.20
CA PHE A 114 12.16 -3.89 15.61
C PHE A 114 11.32 -2.65 15.92
N ASN A 115 11.67 -1.49 15.34
CA ASN A 115 10.85 -0.28 15.47
C ASN A 115 9.47 -0.47 14.83
N LYS A 116 9.38 -1.11 13.65
CA LYS A 116 8.08 -1.44 13.04
C LYS A 116 7.26 -2.39 13.91
N TRP A 117 7.91 -3.38 14.53
CA TRP A 117 7.26 -4.26 15.49
C TRP A 117 6.74 -3.50 16.71
N LEU A 118 7.52 -2.55 17.26
CA LEU A 118 7.08 -1.69 18.37
C LEU A 118 5.89 -0.81 17.98
N ASP A 119 5.93 -0.18 16.80
CA ASP A 119 4.84 0.65 16.30
C ASP A 119 3.55 -0.16 16.15
N GLN A 120 3.64 -1.36 15.56
CA GLN A 120 2.50 -2.27 15.44
C GLN A 120 2.03 -2.76 16.81
N ALA A 121 2.95 -3.08 17.73
CA ALA A 121 2.59 -3.54 19.06
C ALA A 121 1.85 -2.46 19.86
N ALA A 122 2.33 -1.22 19.80
CA ALA A 122 1.65 -0.07 20.37
C ALA A 122 0.28 0.15 19.72
N LYS A 123 0.21 0.09 18.39
CA LYS A 123 -1.04 0.23 17.63
C LYS A 123 -2.07 -0.82 18.03
N THR A 124 -1.72 -2.10 18.00
CA THR A 124 -2.62 -3.19 18.40
C THR A 124 -3.06 -3.06 19.86
N CYS A 125 -2.19 -2.58 20.76
CA CYS A 125 -2.58 -2.32 22.15
C CYS A 125 -3.62 -1.19 22.24
N MET A 126 -3.40 -0.08 21.52
CA MET A 126 -4.31 1.06 21.51
C MET A 126 -5.66 0.73 20.85
N GLU A 127 -5.66 -0.01 19.73
CA GLU A 127 -6.85 -0.44 18.99
C GLU A 127 -7.75 -1.42 19.75
N ARG A 128 -7.33 -1.90 20.93
CA ARG A 128 -8.21 -2.65 21.84
C ARG A 128 -9.26 -1.77 22.50
N SER A 129 -9.04 -0.45 22.55
CA SER A 129 -10.05 0.50 23.01
C SER A 129 -10.93 0.90 21.83
N GLU A 130 -12.25 0.86 22.03
CA GLU A 130 -13.22 1.31 21.03
C GLU A 130 -13.17 2.83 20.80
N GLU A 131 -12.60 3.58 21.74
CA GLU A 131 -12.41 5.03 21.67
C GLU A 131 -11.16 5.40 20.88
N PHE A 132 -10.23 4.46 20.67
CA PHE A 132 -9.02 4.72 19.89
C PHE A 132 -9.31 4.67 18.40
N ILE A 133 -8.89 5.73 17.71
CA ILE A 133 -9.09 5.90 16.28
C ILE A 133 -7.73 6.11 15.62
N ALA A 134 -7.29 5.13 14.84
CA ALA A 134 -6.07 5.21 14.04
C ALA A 134 -6.30 6.06 12.78
N CYS A 135 -5.28 6.81 12.35
CA CYS A 135 -5.32 7.50 11.06
C CYS A 135 -5.43 6.47 9.92
N PRO A 136 -6.38 6.62 8.98
CA PRO A 136 -6.58 5.68 7.87
C PRO A 136 -5.54 5.83 6.76
N SER A 137 -4.67 6.85 6.82
CA SER A 137 -3.60 7.00 5.83
C SER A 137 -2.59 5.86 5.93
N ALA A 138 -2.32 5.20 4.80
CA ALA A 138 -1.36 4.10 4.71
C ALA A 138 0.09 4.49 5.08
N THR A 139 0.40 5.78 5.11
CA THR A 139 1.73 6.31 5.43
C THR A 139 1.79 7.05 6.76
N CYS A 140 0.71 7.01 7.56
CA CYS A 140 0.63 7.71 8.84
C CYS A 140 0.43 6.71 9.99
N SER A 141 1.26 6.81 11.03
CA SER A 141 1.16 5.99 12.23
C SER A 141 0.48 6.70 13.41
N TRP A 142 -0.11 7.88 13.17
CA TRP A 142 -0.78 8.65 14.22
C TRP A 142 -2.18 8.11 14.51
N GLY A 143 -2.62 8.25 15.75
CA GLY A 143 -4.00 7.99 16.18
C GLY A 143 -4.32 8.78 17.44
N CYS A 144 -5.58 8.86 17.80
CA CYS A 144 -6.03 9.51 19.02
C CYS A 144 -7.26 8.81 19.60
N TYR A 145 -7.47 9.02 20.89
CA TYR A 145 -8.74 8.70 21.53
C TYR A 145 -9.75 9.79 21.19
N MET A 146 -10.93 9.38 20.72
CA MET A 146 -12.06 10.28 20.50
C MET A 146 -13.24 9.81 21.33
N ASP A 147 -13.77 10.74 22.11
CA ASP A 147 -15.02 10.56 22.80
C ASP A 147 -16.15 11.04 21.86
N LYS A 148 -17.08 10.14 21.53
CA LYS A 148 -18.16 10.43 20.58
C LYS A 148 -19.09 11.54 21.07
N ASP A 149 -19.22 11.69 22.40
CA ASP A 149 -20.13 12.67 22.99
C ASP A 149 -19.54 14.09 22.95
N SER A 150 -18.21 14.22 23.01
CA SER A 150 -17.53 15.53 23.05
C SER A 150 -16.83 15.91 21.74
N ASN A 151 -16.33 14.96 20.95
CA ASN A 151 -15.60 15.21 19.70
C ASN A 151 -16.44 15.09 18.43
N GLY A 152 -17.68 14.59 18.54
CA GLY A 152 -18.52 14.29 17.38
C GLY A 152 -17.94 13.15 16.52
N ASN A 153 -18.35 13.10 15.25
CA ASN A 153 -18.00 12.01 14.33
C ASN A 153 -16.85 12.34 13.37
N ILE A 154 -16.11 13.44 13.56
CA ILE A 154 -15.07 13.88 12.63
C ILE A 154 -13.69 13.69 13.24
N PHE A 155 -12.94 12.73 12.71
CA PHE A 155 -11.53 12.57 13.03
C PHE A 155 -10.68 13.58 12.26
N THR A 156 -9.68 14.15 12.91
CA THR A 156 -8.67 15.01 12.28
C THR A 156 -7.27 14.58 12.71
N CYS A 157 -6.49 14.04 11.78
CA CYS A 157 -5.11 13.66 12.03
C CYS A 157 -4.24 14.89 12.32
N LYS A 158 -3.56 14.93 13.46
CA LYS A 158 -2.64 16.03 13.78
C LYS A 158 -1.28 15.94 13.08
N LEU A 159 -0.95 14.80 12.46
CA LEU A 159 0.30 14.59 11.75
C LEU A 159 0.17 14.88 10.24
N CYS A 160 -0.86 14.33 9.57
CA CYS A 160 -1.03 14.48 8.12
C CYS A 160 -2.23 15.34 7.71
N ALA A 161 -2.94 15.95 8.67
CA ALA A 161 -4.14 16.77 8.46
C ALA A 161 -5.32 16.05 7.77
N MET A 162 -5.25 14.74 7.54
CA MET A 162 -6.34 13.96 6.98
C MET A 162 -7.57 13.99 7.89
N ARG A 163 -8.73 14.24 7.30
CA ARG A 163 -10.03 14.29 7.98
C ARG A 163 -10.98 13.26 7.41
N TYR A 164 -11.68 12.54 8.27
CA TYR A 164 -12.66 11.55 7.84
C TYR A 164 -13.77 11.39 8.87
N CYS A 165 -14.93 10.93 8.42
CA CYS A 165 -16.05 10.64 9.31
C CYS A 165 -15.86 9.26 9.95
N THR A 166 -15.87 9.17 11.27
CA THR A 166 -15.63 7.93 12.01
C THR A 166 -16.82 6.97 11.97
N GLU A 167 -18.02 7.49 11.71
CA GLU A 167 -19.25 6.69 11.63
C GLU A 167 -19.31 5.93 10.30
N CYS A 168 -19.17 6.62 9.16
CA CYS A 168 -19.24 6.00 7.82
C CYS A 168 -17.88 5.69 7.19
N LYS A 169 -16.77 6.03 7.87
CA LYS A 169 -15.38 5.71 7.48
C LYS A 169 -14.99 6.18 6.06
N VAL A 170 -15.51 7.33 5.65
CA VAL A 170 -15.18 7.99 4.37
C VAL A 170 -14.54 9.36 4.60
N PRO A 171 -13.88 9.96 3.58
CA PRO A 171 -13.42 11.33 3.66
C PRO A 171 -14.50 12.27 4.21
N MET A 172 -14.04 13.26 4.97
CA MET A 172 -14.92 14.17 5.70
C MET A 172 -15.97 14.81 4.75
N HIS A 173 -17.24 14.72 5.15
CA HIS A 173 -18.38 15.32 4.46
C HIS A 173 -19.10 16.28 5.40
N GLU A 174 -19.59 17.39 4.84
CA GLU A 174 -20.17 18.52 5.58
C GLU A 174 -21.59 18.79 5.04
N GLY A 175 -22.50 19.22 5.91
CA GLY A 175 -23.85 19.63 5.52
C GLY A 175 -24.79 18.51 5.05
N MET A 176 -24.47 17.24 5.34
CA MET A 176 -25.33 16.08 5.05
C MET A 176 -25.05 14.95 6.04
N THR A 177 -26.04 14.07 6.23
CA THR A 177 -25.88 12.85 7.04
C THR A 177 -25.01 11.82 6.32
N CYS A 178 -24.51 10.83 7.06
CA CYS A 178 -23.78 9.70 6.49
C CYS A 178 -24.60 8.94 5.43
N GLU A 179 -25.91 8.84 5.65
CA GLU A 179 -26.87 8.16 4.76
C GLU A 179 -27.05 8.94 3.45
N GLU A 180 -27.22 10.25 3.53
CA GLU A 180 -27.31 11.13 2.36
C GLU A 180 -26.03 11.12 1.54
N HIS A 181 -24.87 11.14 2.20
CA HIS A 181 -23.58 11.02 1.53
C HIS A 181 -23.46 9.67 0.79
N ALA A 182 -23.85 8.58 1.42
CA ALA A 182 -23.85 7.25 0.80
C ALA A 182 -24.81 7.16 -0.39
N ALA A 183 -26.03 7.68 -0.26
CA ALA A 183 -27.02 7.69 -1.33
C ALA A 183 -26.56 8.53 -2.53
N ARG A 184 -26.01 9.73 -2.29
CA ARG A 184 -25.45 10.58 -3.34
C ARG A 184 -24.31 9.89 -4.07
N LYS A 185 -23.41 9.23 -3.34
CA LYS A 185 -22.29 8.50 -3.93
C LYS A 185 -22.79 7.35 -4.82
N ALA A 186 -23.74 6.55 -4.33
CA ALA A 186 -24.31 5.45 -5.10
C ALA A 186 -25.03 5.92 -6.37
N GLN A 187 -25.78 7.03 -6.28
CA GLN A 187 -26.41 7.65 -7.44
C GLN A 187 -25.37 8.10 -8.48
N LEU A 188 -24.29 8.77 -8.05
CA LEU A 188 -23.24 9.21 -8.96
C LEU A 188 -22.54 8.05 -9.65
N GLU A 189 -22.32 6.93 -8.94
CA GLU A 189 -21.77 5.70 -9.52
C GLU A 189 -22.69 5.13 -10.61
N LEU A 190 -24.00 5.04 -10.34
CA LEU A 190 -25.00 4.60 -11.34
C LEU A 190 -25.06 5.53 -12.57
N GLU A 191 -25.03 6.85 -12.36
CA GLU A 191 -25.01 7.85 -13.43
C GLU A 191 -23.73 7.73 -14.28
N ASN A 192 -22.59 7.50 -13.64
CA ASN A 192 -21.32 7.32 -14.35
C ASN A 192 -21.31 6.01 -15.16
N ASP A 193 -21.82 4.92 -14.60
CA ASP A 193 -21.95 3.65 -15.31
C ASP A 193 -22.91 3.78 -16.50
N ALA A 194 -24.07 4.43 -16.30
CA ALA A 194 -25.02 4.73 -17.38
C ALA A 194 -24.39 5.61 -18.47
N SER A 195 -23.60 6.61 -18.08
CA SER A 195 -22.84 7.47 -19.00
C SER A 195 -21.81 6.67 -19.81
N ILE A 196 -21.04 5.79 -19.17
CA ILE A 196 -20.07 4.90 -19.84
C ILE A 196 -20.77 3.97 -20.84
N ILE A 197 -21.92 3.39 -20.47
CA ILE A 197 -22.71 2.53 -21.35
C ILE A 197 -23.21 3.33 -22.55
N THR A 198 -23.79 4.51 -22.31
CA THR A 198 -24.31 5.39 -23.37
C THR A 198 -23.20 5.79 -24.34
N VAL A 199 -22.07 6.26 -23.83
CA VAL A 199 -20.90 6.61 -24.65
C VAL A 199 -20.41 5.41 -25.47
N LYS A 200 -20.40 4.19 -24.91
CA LYS A 200 -20.02 2.98 -25.67
C LYS A 200 -21.06 2.61 -26.74
N ALA A 201 -22.34 2.83 -26.48
CA ALA A 201 -23.43 2.48 -27.38
C ALA A 201 -23.58 3.47 -28.56
N THR A 202 -23.38 4.76 -28.31
CA THR A 202 -23.62 5.82 -29.31
C THR A 202 -22.37 6.25 -30.07
N THR A 203 -21.17 5.90 -29.58
CA THR A 203 -19.90 6.28 -30.21
C THR A 203 -19.09 5.06 -30.67
N LYS A 204 -18.32 5.23 -31.74
CA LYS A 204 -17.30 4.27 -32.19
C LYS A 204 -15.92 4.90 -32.15
N GLN A 205 -14.87 4.10 -32.12
CA GLN A 205 -13.49 4.60 -32.16
C GLN A 205 -13.04 4.87 -33.60
N CYS A 206 -12.35 5.99 -33.80
CA CYS A 206 -11.69 6.28 -35.06
C CYS A 206 -10.61 5.21 -35.36
N PRO A 207 -10.60 4.59 -36.56
CA PRO A 207 -9.62 3.54 -36.88
C PRO A 207 -8.18 4.05 -37.01
N LYS A 208 -7.97 5.37 -37.09
CA LYS A 208 -6.64 5.98 -37.19
C LYS A 208 -6.10 6.47 -35.84
N CYS A 209 -6.93 7.14 -35.04
CA CYS A 209 -6.49 7.83 -33.82
C CYS A 209 -7.19 7.38 -32.53
N HIS A 210 -8.11 6.42 -32.62
CA HIS A 210 -8.85 5.83 -31.49
C HIS A 210 -9.72 6.77 -30.65
N ALA A 211 -9.85 8.05 -31.05
CA ALA A 211 -10.82 8.95 -30.45
C ALA A 211 -12.24 8.39 -30.63
N ARG A 212 -13.07 8.42 -29.57
CA ARG A 212 -14.51 8.15 -29.68
C ARG A 212 -15.17 9.28 -30.47
N ILE A 213 -15.98 8.90 -31.44
CA ILE A 213 -16.73 9.80 -32.31
C ILE A 213 -18.16 9.30 -32.34
N GLU A 214 -19.12 10.22 -32.24
CA GLU A 214 -20.54 9.97 -32.39
C GLU A 214 -20.94 10.01 -33.88
N LYS A 215 -21.94 9.21 -34.27
CA LYS A 215 -22.40 9.17 -35.66
C LYS A 215 -23.09 10.48 -36.02
N ASN A 216 -22.67 11.12 -37.11
CA ASN A 216 -23.44 12.22 -37.68
C ASN A 216 -24.71 11.64 -38.34
N HIS A 217 -25.88 12.24 -38.09
CA HIS A 217 -27.14 11.73 -38.64
C HIS A 217 -27.07 11.61 -40.18
N GLY A 218 -27.52 10.47 -40.71
CA GLY A 218 -27.85 10.28 -42.14
C GLY A 218 -26.76 9.72 -43.07
N CYS A 219 -25.46 9.72 -42.71
CA CYS A 219 -24.41 9.22 -43.60
C CYS A 219 -23.41 8.27 -42.91
N ASP A 220 -23.09 7.16 -43.57
CA ASP A 220 -22.08 6.20 -43.10
C ASP A 220 -20.67 6.54 -43.60
N HIS A 221 -20.48 7.57 -44.42
CA HIS A 221 -19.17 8.19 -44.63
C HIS A 221 -18.93 9.21 -43.52
N MET A 222 -17.91 8.95 -42.70
CA MET A 222 -17.62 9.75 -41.53
C MET A 222 -16.22 10.35 -41.58
N ARG A 223 -16.11 11.57 -41.06
CA ARG A 223 -14.84 12.29 -40.87
C ARG A 223 -14.57 12.47 -39.39
N CYS A 224 -13.47 11.91 -38.90
CA CYS A 224 -13.06 12.06 -37.51
C CYS A 224 -12.85 13.53 -37.15
N THR A 225 -13.51 14.02 -36.10
CA THR A 225 -13.40 15.42 -35.67
C THR A 225 -11.99 15.78 -35.19
N LYS A 226 -11.26 14.81 -34.59
CA LYS A 226 -9.89 14.97 -34.06
C LYS A 226 -8.80 14.92 -35.13
N CYS A 227 -8.69 13.82 -35.89
CA CYS A 227 -7.59 13.62 -36.85
C CYS A 227 -7.99 13.83 -38.32
N LYS A 228 -9.24 14.21 -38.58
CA LYS A 228 -9.82 14.46 -39.92
C LYS A 228 -9.78 13.24 -40.87
N HIS A 229 -9.44 12.05 -40.38
CA HIS A 229 -9.50 10.80 -41.16
C HIS A 229 -10.92 10.48 -41.59
N GLU A 230 -11.09 10.04 -42.83
CA GLU A 230 -12.38 9.72 -43.43
C GLU A 230 -12.52 8.22 -43.66
N PHE A 231 -13.62 7.64 -43.21
CA PHE A 231 -13.83 6.20 -43.18
C PHE A 231 -15.32 5.84 -43.20
N CYS A 232 -15.64 4.56 -43.47
CA CYS A 232 -16.99 4.03 -43.36
C CYS A 232 -17.35 3.72 -41.90
N TRP A 233 -18.44 4.28 -41.38
CA TRP A 233 -18.90 4.05 -40.00
C TRP A 233 -19.26 2.58 -39.70
N GLU A 234 -19.75 1.86 -40.70
CA GLU A 234 -20.19 0.47 -40.53
C GLU A 234 -19.02 -0.51 -40.46
N CYS A 235 -17.99 -0.32 -41.28
CA CYS A 235 -16.89 -1.28 -41.41
C CYS A 235 -15.48 -0.73 -41.18
N PHE A 236 -15.35 0.56 -40.86
CA PHE A 236 -14.09 1.25 -40.61
C PHE A 236 -13.10 1.33 -41.79
N ALA A 237 -13.50 0.88 -42.98
CA ALA A 237 -12.69 0.97 -44.19
C ALA A 237 -12.38 2.44 -44.57
N ASN A 238 -11.17 2.67 -45.06
CA ASN A 238 -10.68 4.00 -45.42
C ASN A 238 -11.43 4.58 -46.63
N TYR A 239 -11.86 5.83 -46.53
CA TYR A 239 -12.56 6.49 -47.64
C TYR A 239 -11.57 7.06 -48.68
N LYS A 240 -10.48 7.66 -48.20
CA LYS A 240 -9.42 8.29 -49.03
C LYS A 240 -8.20 7.37 -49.21
N GLY A 241 -7.39 7.66 -50.23
CA GLY A 241 -6.13 6.97 -50.56
C GLY A 241 -6.22 6.11 -51.82
N SER A 242 -5.09 5.60 -52.30
CA SER A 242 -5.01 4.76 -53.52
C SER A 242 -5.84 3.48 -53.43
N ARG A 243 -6.05 2.97 -52.20
CA ARG A 243 -6.95 1.85 -51.88
C ARG A 243 -8.17 2.29 -51.06
N GLY A 244 -8.61 3.53 -51.22
CA GLY A 244 -9.80 4.06 -50.51
C GLY A 244 -11.09 3.80 -51.28
N ILE A 245 -12.22 3.76 -50.56
CA ILE A 245 -13.57 3.59 -51.14
C ILE A 245 -13.85 4.62 -52.25
N ALA A 246 -13.41 5.87 -52.11
CA ALA A 246 -13.65 6.91 -53.10
C ALA A 246 -12.95 6.66 -54.45
N VAL A 247 -11.89 5.84 -54.48
CA VAL A 247 -11.09 5.55 -55.69
C VAL A 247 -11.45 4.20 -56.30
N VAL A 248 -11.57 3.17 -55.45
CA VAL A 248 -11.76 1.78 -55.88
C VAL A 248 -13.23 1.35 -55.86
N GLY A 249 -14.07 2.07 -55.11
CA GLY A 249 -15.50 1.79 -54.98
C GLY A 249 -15.83 0.72 -53.93
N ASN A 250 -17.01 0.12 -54.08
CA ASN A 250 -17.68 -0.67 -53.04
C ASN A 250 -16.93 -1.95 -52.61
N ASN A 251 -15.98 -2.44 -53.42
CA ASN A 251 -15.12 -3.59 -53.07
C ASN A 251 -14.16 -3.30 -51.91
N MET A 252 -13.92 -2.03 -51.55
CA MET A 252 -13.02 -1.69 -50.43
C MET A 252 -13.69 -1.68 -49.06
N HIS A 253 -15.00 -1.84 -48.99
CA HIS A 253 -15.65 -2.10 -47.70
C HIS A 253 -15.27 -3.51 -47.20
N GLU A 254 -15.32 -3.73 -45.88
CA GLU A 254 -15.21 -5.10 -45.33
C GLU A 254 -16.30 -6.00 -45.93
N PRO A 255 -16.05 -7.29 -46.26
CA PRO A 255 -17.04 -8.17 -46.89
C PRO A 255 -18.40 -8.28 -46.18
N LYS A 256 -18.43 -8.07 -44.86
CA LYS A 256 -19.66 -8.07 -44.04
C LYS A 256 -20.44 -6.74 -44.08
N CYS A 257 -19.83 -5.68 -44.60
CA CYS A 257 -20.45 -4.37 -44.70
C CYS A 257 -21.61 -4.38 -45.69
N LYS A 258 -22.71 -3.70 -45.35
CA LYS A 258 -23.88 -3.56 -46.25
C LYS A 258 -23.56 -2.85 -47.58
N TYR A 259 -22.47 -2.10 -47.63
CA TYR A 259 -22.01 -1.39 -48.84
C TYR A 259 -21.01 -2.20 -49.68
N HIS A 260 -20.56 -3.36 -49.19
CA HIS A 260 -19.66 -4.20 -49.98
C HIS A 260 -20.38 -4.75 -51.21
N THR A 261 -19.70 -4.85 -52.35
CA THR A 261 -20.30 -5.24 -53.64
C THR A 261 -21.12 -6.54 -53.58
N ASN A 262 -20.67 -7.52 -52.78
CA ASN A 262 -21.39 -8.80 -52.59
C ASN A 262 -22.66 -8.70 -51.74
N ARG A 263 -22.97 -7.52 -51.18
CA ARG A 263 -24.09 -7.26 -50.25
C ARG A 263 -25.04 -6.19 -50.77
N LEU A 264 -24.72 -5.56 -51.90
CA LEU A 264 -25.61 -4.60 -52.53
C LEU A 264 -26.84 -5.33 -53.08
N PRO A 265 -28.04 -4.75 -52.98
CA PRO A 265 -29.22 -5.27 -53.66
C PRO A 265 -28.93 -5.37 -55.16
N GLN A 266 -29.30 -6.49 -55.80
CA GLN A 266 -29.25 -6.54 -57.26
C GLN A 266 -30.30 -5.55 -57.79
N LEU A 267 -29.84 -4.61 -58.62
CA LEU A 267 -30.73 -3.70 -59.33
C LEU A 267 -31.61 -4.56 -60.25
N GLN A 268 -32.90 -4.65 -59.93
CA GLN A 268 -33.93 -5.22 -60.80
C GLN A 268 -34.25 -4.23 -61.93
#